data_AF-A0A812H6I6-F1
#
_entry.id   AF-A0A812H6I6-F1
#
_cell.length_a   1.000
_cell.length_b   1.000
_cell.length_c   1.000
_cell.angle_alpha   90.00
_cell.angle_beta   90.00
_cell.angle_gamma   90.00
#
_symmetry.space_group_name_H-M   'P 1'
#
loop_
_entity.id
_entity.type
_entity.pdbx_description
1 polymer ?
#
loop_
_entity_poly.entity_id
_entity_poly.type
_entity_poly.pdbx_seq_one_letter_code
_entity_poly.pdbx_strand_id
1 'polypeptide(L)'
;MPRPSKGCTGPGSWQDVGAGRLVSKQIPWEEPGLPKVQRTVLTYLPASAVGKPVPAVLVFHGWGGHASAYHDRYGFGPLAEQAGFLAVYPEGMNDTADGSGQTSWNAAGASSSNQSVQSCNVSRTSSGLCYSSCQIKKGRCHTCDWATCYDDVGFIRSLLTRIGEQYCVDLDRVYAYGCSNGGLMVHQLAQSLPDHFVAIAAACGGKPHRGFETNFKPGGEPVSMMLLQGRTDHTIPAHTPAANVNWWDGYYYADEMAVVNAYKAYDHCLNSEPRRFPIPYGAGSKNLSCVEYGYSCLQSSSVVECTFDAGHDVLWETDSNSLADGPETAWFFLCQHSRGGAIPAESCVLSQKPASLMQNQQLFLEPEAAQSAKPVVWHYLAQVAIGIGFLAFGLGVFCSHKRRRRRANDQRSDYAEFSA
;
A
#
# COMPACT_ATOMS: atom_id res chain seq x y z
N MET A 1 -26.46 11.22 13.83
CA MET A 1 -25.62 12.23 14.53
C MET A 1 -24.27 11.59 14.79
N PRO A 2 -23.14 12.32 14.74
CA PRO A 2 -21.83 11.75 15.00
C PRO A 2 -21.75 11.17 16.42
N ARG A 3 -20.97 10.11 16.62
CA ARG A 3 -20.66 9.57 17.95
C ARG A 3 -19.30 10.13 18.41
N PRO A 4 -19.29 11.23 19.19
CA PRO A 4 -18.05 11.88 19.58
C PRO A 4 -17.19 10.97 20.47
N SER A 5 -15.87 11.03 20.25
CA SER A 5 -14.89 10.43 21.14
C SER A 5 -14.77 11.19 22.47
N LYS A 6 -14.08 10.59 23.46
CA LYS A 6 -13.81 11.25 24.75
C LYS A 6 -13.00 12.54 24.59
N GLY A 7 -12.11 12.59 23.60
CA GLY A 7 -11.31 13.76 23.26
C GLY A 7 -12.12 15.01 22.88
N CYS A 8 -13.41 14.87 22.57
CA CYS A 8 -14.31 16.00 22.34
C CYS A 8 -14.63 16.83 23.60
N THR A 9 -14.48 16.25 24.79
CA THR A 9 -14.95 16.85 26.06
C THR A 9 -13.87 16.90 27.14
N GLY A 10 -12.66 16.39 26.86
CA GLY A 10 -11.56 16.29 27.83
C GLY A 10 -10.76 17.59 28.03
N PRO A 11 -10.14 17.79 29.21
CA PRO A 11 -9.24 18.91 29.45
C PRO A 11 -8.01 18.80 28.53
N GLY A 12 -7.84 19.76 27.62
CA GLY A 12 -6.82 19.73 26.57
C GLY A 12 -7.35 19.39 25.16
N SER A 13 -8.67 19.22 25.00
CA SER A 13 -9.32 19.04 23.70
C SER A 13 -8.81 20.10 22.71
N TRP A 14 -8.06 19.64 21.71
CA TRP A 14 -7.57 20.42 20.54
C TRP A 14 -6.40 21.38 20.72
N GLN A 15 -6.00 21.74 21.93
CA GLN A 15 -5.07 22.88 22.11
C GLN A 15 -3.62 22.55 21.71
N ASP A 16 -3.25 21.27 21.66
CA ASP A 16 -1.87 20.82 21.37
C ASP A 16 -1.78 19.78 20.24
N VAL A 17 -2.83 19.67 19.41
CA VAL A 17 -2.90 18.69 18.32
C VAL A 17 -2.17 19.12 17.05
N GLY A 18 -1.65 20.36 17.03
CA GLY A 18 -0.97 20.93 15.87
C GLY A 18 -1.89 21.06 14.66
N ALA A 19 -3.01 21.75 14.81
CA ALA A 19 -3.92 22.01 13.70
C ALA A 19 -3.23 22.75 12.54
N GLY A 20 -3.46 22.31 11.31
CA GLY A 20 -2.82 22.83 10.10
C GLY A 20 -1.33 22.48 9.95
N ARG A 21 -0.78 21.59 10.79
CA ARG A 21 0.60 21.11 10.67
C ARG A 21 0.69 19.59 10.87
N LEU A 22 1.67 18.98 10.21
CA LEU A 22 2.00 17.59 10.44
C LEU A 22 2.76 17.44 11.76
N VAL A 23 2.24 16.62 12.67
CA VAL A 23 2.84 16.39 14.00
C VAL A 23 3.36 14.97 14.09
N SER A 24 4.66 14.80 14.34
CA SER A 24 5.30 13.50 14.59
C SER A 24 5.41 13.23 16.09
N LYS A 25 5.04 12.03 16.53
CA LYS A 25 5.13 11.56 17.91
C LYS A 25 5.82 10.19 17.96
N GLN A 26 6.64 9.98 18.98
CA GLN A 26 7.20 8.68 19.33
C GLN A 26 6.37 8.05 20.43
N ILE A 27 5.75 6.90 20.15
CA ILE A 27 4.91 6.17 21.10
C ILE A 27 5.65 4.91 21.55
N PRO A 28 5.90 4.72 22.85
CA PRO A 28 6.47 3.47 23.34
C PRO A 28 5.51 2.30 23.08
N TRP A 29 6.05 1.21 22.53
CA TRP A 29 5.35 -0.05 22.32
C TRP A 29 6.11 -1.18 23.01
N GLU A 30 5.36 -2.00 23.74
CA GLU A 30 5.87 -3.12 24.51
C GLU A 30 4.93 -4.31 24.32
N GLU A 31 5.51 -5.48 24.13
CA GLU A 31 4.78 -6.73 24.06
C GLU A 31 5.58 -7.86 24.73
N PRO A 32 4.91 -8.89 25.30
CA PRO A 32 5.60 -9.95 26.01
C PRO A 32 6.66 -10.64 25.14
N GLY A 33 7.89 -10.71 25.66
CA GLY A 33 8.98 -11.46 25.04
C GLY A 33 9.78 -10.71 23.99
N LEU A 34 9.46 -9.46 23.65
CA LEU A 34 10.27 -8.63 22.75
C LEU A 34 10.85 -7.39 23.46
N PRO A 35 11.96 -6.83 22.95
CA PRO A 35 12.45 -5.54 23.39
C PRO A 35 11.39 -4.44 23.23
N LYS A 36 11.41 -3.47 24.14
CA LYS A 36 10.63 -2.24 23.98
C LYS A 36 11.11 -1.46 22.76
N VAL A 37 10.17 -0.93 21.98
CA VAL A 37 10.46 -0.09 20.81
C VAL A 37 9.70 1.23 20.86
N GLN A 38 10.19 2.21 20.11
CA GLN A 38 9.49 3.47 19.88
C GLN A 38 8.85 3.43 18.49
N ARG A 39 7.55 3.69 18.41
CA ARG A 39 6.79 3.74 17.17
C ARG A 39 6.54 5.18 16.77
N THR A 40 6.99 5.55 15.58
CA THR A 40 6.70 6.85 14.99
C THR A 40 5.25 6.88 14.50
N VAL A 41 4.51 7.93 14.85
CA VAL A 41 3.17 8.20 14.31
C VAL A 41 3.08 9.67 13.94
N LEU A 42 2.66 9.95 12.72
CA LEU A 42 2.39 11.29 12.25
C LEU A 42 0.88 11.52 12.26
N THR A 43 0.45 12.73 12.61
CA THR A 43 -0.97 13.12 12.59
C THR A 43 -1.12 14.47 11.91
N TYR A 44 -2.19 14.63 11.16
CA TYR A 44 -2.55 15.87 10.50
C TYR A 44 -4.03 16.16 10.72
N LEU A 45 -4.33 17.27 11.38
CA LEU A 45 -5.69 17.78 11.56
C LEU A 45 -5.80 19.14 10.84
N PRO A 46 -6.68 19.30 9.84
CA PRO A 46 -6.92 20.58 9.21
C PRO A 46 -7.35 21.65 10.22
N ALA A 47 -6.85 22.88 10.06
CA ALA A 47 -7.23 23.99 10.95
C ALA A 47 -8.74 24.27 10.89
N SER A 48 -9.35 24.06 9.72
CA SER A 48 -10.80 24.19 9.46
C SER A 48 -11.65 23.14 10.19
N ALA A 49 -11.03 22.05 10.67
CA ALA A 49 -11.70 20.89 11.24
C ALA A 49 -11.71 20.90 12.79
N VAL A 50 -11.09 21.88 13.42
CA VAL A 50 -11.04 22.04 14.88
C VAL A 50 -12.43 22.33 15.45
N GLY A 51 -12.75 21.74 16.60
CA GLY A 51 -13.93 22.10 17.41
C GLY A 51 -15.19 21.29 17.13
N LYS A 52 -15.17 20.32 16.22
CA LYS A 52 -16.28 19.38 15.97
C LYS A 52 -15.76 17.94 15.82
N PRO A 53 -16.60 16.91 16.05
CA PRO A 53 -16.23 15.53 15.74
C PRO A 53 -15.97 15.36 14.23
N VAL A 54 -14.76 14.92 13.88
CA VAL A 54 -14.33 14.72 12.49
C VAL A 54 -14.13 13.23 12.20
N PRO A 55 -14.30 12.76 10.96
CA PRO A 55 -13.83 11.44 10.57
C PRO A 55 -12.33 11.28 10.83
N ALA A 56 -11.87 10.04 10.97
CA ALA A 56 -10.44 9.73 11.02
C ALA A 56 -10.08 8.71 9.92
N VAL A 57 -8.96 8.94 9.25
CA VAL A 57 -8.38 8.00 8.27
C VAL A 57 -7.00 7.61 8.74
N LEU A 58 -6.80 6.32 9.04
CA LEU A 58 -5.47 5.75 9.25
C LEU A 58 -4.89 5.35 7.89
N VAL A 59 -3.69 5.83 7.57
CA VAL A 59 -3.06 5.73 6.25
C VAL A 59 -1.75 4.95 6.39
N PHE A 60 -1.67 3.79 5.74
CA PHE A 60 -0.58 2.83 5.87
C PHE A 60 0.27 2.77 4.60
N HIS A 61 1.58 2.96 4.76
CA HIS A 61 2.53 2.92 3.64
C HIS A 61 2.86 1.48 3.19
N GLY A 62 3.31 1.32 1.94
CA GLY A 62 3.83 0.06 1.40
C GLY A 62 5.23 -0.32 1.93
N TRP A 63 5.73 -1.50 1.57
CA TRP A 63 7.04 -2.00 2.01
C TRP A 63 8.18 -1.08 1.57
N GLY A 64 9.07 -0.69 2.50
CA GLY A 64 10.14 0.30 2.25
C GLY A 64 9.67 1.75 2.15
N GLY A 65 8.36 1.99 2.30
CA GLY A 65 7.77 3.31 2.37
C GLY A 65 7.98 4.00 3.72
N HIS A 66 7.49 5.23 3.80
CA HIS A 66 7.54 6.04 5.02
C HIS A 66 6.21 6.77 5.21
N ALA A 67 5.80 6.97 6.46
CA ALA A 67 4.54 7.61 6.82
C ALA A 67 4.39 9.03 6.22
N SER A 68 5.46 9.82 6.19
CA SER A 68 5.44 11.19 5.63
C SER A 68 5.16 11.22 4.12
N ALA A 69 5.62 10.22 3.37
CA ALA A 69 5.41 10.16 1.92
C ALA A 69 3.91 10.11 1.57
N TYR A 70 3.09 9.50 2.43
CA TYR A 70 1.65 9.40 2.18
C TYR A 70 0.91 10.71 2.47
N HIS A 71 1.46 11.55 3.34
CA HIS A 71 0.99 12.92 3.52
C HIS A 71 1.28 13.79 2.29
N ASP A 72 2.53 13.76 1.81
CA ASP A 72 3.03 14.70 0.79
C ASP A 72 2.78 14.23 -0.66
N ARG A 73 3.10 12.97 -0.98
CA ARG A 73 3.17 12.43 -2.36
C ARG A 73 1.95 11.62 -2.77
N TYR A 74 1.29 10.96 -1.81
CA TYR A 74 0.03 10.22 -2.06
C TYR A 74 -1.21 11.06 -1.73
N GLY A 75 -1.06 12.37 -1.53
CA GLY A 75 -2.18 13.31 -1.54
C GLY A 75 -3.10 13.30 -0.32
N PHE A 76 -2.83 12.52 0.73
CA PHE A 76 -3.72 12.46 1.90
C PHE A 76 -3.71 13.74 2.76
N GLY A 77 -2.63 14.52 2.75
CA GLY A 77 -2.60 15.85 3.39
C GLY A 77 -3.59 16.85 2.76
N PRO A 78 -3.45 17.14 1.45
CA PRO A 78 -4.39 18.01 0.74
C PRO A 78 -5.83 17.48 0.75
N LEU A 79 -5.99 16.16 0.66
CA LEU A 79 -7.29 15.51 0.77
C LEU A 79 -7.93 15.72 2.16
N ALA A 80 -7.13 15.63 3.24
CA ALA A 80 -7.59 15.94 4.59
C ALA A 80 -8.02 17.41 4.71
N GLU A 81 -7.26 18.36 4.16
CA GLU A 81 -7.63 19.79 4.13
C GLU A 81 -8.99 20.03 3.47
N GLN A 82 -9.22 19.36 2.34
CA GLN A 82 -10.44 19.55 1.57
C GLN A 82 -11.66 18.88 2.21
N ALA A 83 -11.48 17.67 2.74
CA ALA A 83 -12.58 16.84 3.21
C ALA A 83 -12.82 16.93 4.73
N GLY A 84 -11.89 17.54 5.48
CA GLY A 84 -12.05 17.84 6.90
C GLY A 84 -12.00 16.62 7.81
N PHE A 85 -11.05 15.70 7.59
CA PHE A 85 -10.80 14.54 8.46
C PHE A 85 -9.44 14.62 9.16
N LEU A 86 -9.30 13.89 10.27
CA LEU A 86 -8.02 13.63 10.91
C LEU A 86 -7.28 12.54 10.13
N ALA A 87 -6.12 12.87 9.56
CA ALA A 87 -5.25 11.88 8.95
C ALA A 87 -4.21 11.39 9.97
N VAL A 88 -4.02 10.07 10.05
CA VAL A 88 -3.08 9.42 10.95
C VAL A 88 -2.18 8.50 10.13
N TYR A 89 -0.88 8.69 10.22
CA TYR A 89 0.12 7.94 9.46
C TYR A 89 1.07 7.23 10.44
N PRO A 90 0.76 6.00 10.86
CA PRO A 90 1.68 5.20 11.63
C PRO A 90 2.86 4.75 10.76
N GLU A 91 4.05 4.64 11.34
CA GLU A 91 5.25 4.13 10.66
C GLU A 91 5.40 2.61 10.88
N GLY A 92 5.67 1.90 9.78
CA GLY A 92 6.05 0.48 9.78
C GLY A 92 7.43 0.26 10.37
N MET A 93 7.80 -0.98 10.61
CA MET A 93 9.04 -1.31 11.33
C MET A 93 10.03 -2.13 10.51
N ASN A 94 11.29 -2.03 10.90
CA ASN A 94 12.37 -2.92 10.52
C ASN A 94 13.24 -3.20 11.76
N ASP A 95 13.59 -4.46 11.99
CA ASP A 95 14.48 -4.88 13.08
C ASP A 95 15.51 -5.94 12.66
N THR A 96 15.84 -6.01 11.36
CA THR A 96 16.98 -6.80 10.88
C THR A 96 18.28 -6.25 11.46
N ALA A 97 19.10 -7.11 12.06
CA ALA A 97 20.32 -6.69 12.75
C ALA A 97 21.37 -6.01 11.84
N ASP A 98 21.39 -6.38 10.56
CA ASP A 98 22.30 -5.85 9.54
C ASP A 98 21.70 -4.67 8.74
N GLY A 99 20.47 -4.26 9.06
CA GLY A 99 19.74 -3.21 8.35
C GLY A 99 19.28 -3.59 6.93
N SER A 100 19.34 -4.87 6.55
CA SER A 100 18.94 -5.34 5.22
C SER A 100 17.43 -5.30 4.96
N GLY A 101 16.62 -5.32 6.02
CA GLY A 101 15.17 -5.25 5.95
C GLY A 101 14.65 -3.85 5.57
N GLN A 102 13.34 -3.76 5.41
CA GLN A 102 12.65 -2.50 5.12
C GLN A 102 11.51 -2.27 6.10
N THR A 103 11.11 -1.01 6.24
CA THR A 103 9.91 -0.63 6.99
C THR A 103 8.69 -1.34 6.42
N SER A 104 7.98 -2.07 7.26
CA SER A 104 6.89 -2.93 6.84
C SER A 104 5.89 -3.23 7.96
N TRP A 105 4.74 -3.75 7.58
CA TRP A 105 3.65 -4.22 8.44
C TRP A 105 3.62 -5.73 8.48
N ASN A 106 3.45 -6.30 9.67
CA ASN A 106 3.39 -7.75 9.89
C ASN A 106 2.04 -8.40 9.51
N ALA A 107 1.44 -7.95 8.40
CA ALA A 107 0.05 -8.19 8.06
C ALA A 107 -0.18 -9.39 7.13
N ALA A 108 -1.30 -10.11 7.34
CA ALA A 108 -1.94 -10.97 6.35
C ALA A 108 -1.00 -11.94 5.61
N GLY A 109 -0.11 -12.61 6.35
CA GLY A 109 0.85 -13.58 5.81
C GLY A 109 2.30 -13.08 5.68
N ALA A 110 2.57 -11.80 5.99
CA ALA A 110 3.90 -11.19 5.83
C ALA A 110 4.96 -11.76 6.79
N SER A 111 4.54 -12.19 7.99
CA SER A 111 5.41 -12.87 8.96
C SER A 111 4.68 -13.94 9.76
N SER A 112 3.64 -14.55 9.20
CA SER A 112 2.83 -15.60 9.84
C SER A 112 2.87 -16.94 9.12
N SER A 113 3.74 -17.08 8.12
CA SER A 113 4.02 -18.36 7.46
C SER A 113 4.44 -19.45 8.45
N ASN A 114 3.84 -20.64 8.31
CA ASN A 114 4.16 -21.81 9.12
C ASN A 114 3.89 -23.13 8.35
N GLN A 115 3.95 -24.28 9.04
CA GLN A 115 3.77 -25.59 8.41
C GLN A 115 2.36 -25.83 7.84
N SER A 116 1.34 -25.13 8.34
CA SER A 116 -0.06 -25.29 7.94
C SER A 116 -0.46 -24.35 6.81
N VAL A 117 0.09 -23.13 6.78
CA VAL A 117 -0.14 -22.15 5.72
C VAL A 117 1.17 -21.45 5.38
N GLN A 118 1.59 -21.59 4.12
CA GLN A 118 2.81 -20.99 3.57
C GLN A 118 2.42 -19.82 2.66
N SER A 119 2.95 -18.62 2.95
CA SER A 119 2.77 -17.42 2.14
C SER A 119 3.72 -17.35 0.94
N CYS A 120 4.71 -18.24 0.85
CA CYS A 120 5.66 -18.28 -0.25
C CYS A 120 6.12 -19.69 -0.63
N ASN A 121 6.77 -19.81 -1.79
CA ASN A 121 7.51 -20.99 -2.21
C ASN A 121 8.91 -20.97 -1.58
N VAL A 122 9.11 -21.72 -0.51
CA VAL A 122 10.41 -21.80 0.20
C VAL A 122 11.60 -22.28 -0.64
N SER A 123 11.37 -22.93 -1.79
CA SER A 123 12.42 -23.36 -2.72
C SER A 123 12.84 -22.28 -3.72
N ARG A 124 12.05 -21.21 -3.85
CA ARG A 124 12.31 -20.08 -4.76
C ARG A 124 12.61 -18.79 -4.01
N THR A 125 11.95 -18.58 -2.89
CA THR A 125 12.17 -17.42 -2.05
C THR A 125 13.48 -17.59 -1.31
N SER A 126 14.39 -16.65 -1.52
CA SER A 126 15.67 -16.58 -0.81
C SER A 126 15.91 -15.14 -0.34
N SER A 127 14.92 -14.58 0.38
CA SER A 127 15.04 -13.20 0.89
C SER A 127 16.27 -13.05 1.79
N GLY A 128 16.66 -14.13 2.49
CA GLY A 128 17.76 -14.11 3.47
C GLY A 128 17.47 -13.22 4.67
N LEU A 129 16.27 -12.62 4.73
CA LEU A 129 15.87 -11.69 5.78
C LEU A 129 15.64 -12.45 7.07
N CYS A 130 16.17 -11.90 8.15
CA CYS A 130 15.94 -12.40 9.49
C CYS A 130 15.65 -11.23 10.42
N TYR A 131 14.37 -11.03 10.67
CA TYR A 131 13.85 -10.03 11.62
C TYR A 131 14.08 -10.53 13.04
N SER A 132 14.72 -9.72 13.88
CA SER A 132 15.12 -10.12 15.24
C SER A 132 13.92 -10.54 16.08
N SER A 133 12.80 -9.81 15.96
CA SER A 133 11.52 -10.15 16.59
C SER A 133 10.99 -11.52 16.16
N CYS A 134 11.15 -11.89 14.88
CA CYS A 134 10.72 -13.19 14.39
C CYS A 134 11.60 -14.31 14.93
N GLN A 135 12.92 -14.12 14.97
CA GLN A 135 13.84 -15.07 15.59
C GLN A 135 13.49 -15.30 17.06
N ILE A 136 13.21 -14.24 17.82
CA ILE A 136 12.86 -14.33 19.24
C ILE A 136 11.52 -15.05 19.43
N LYS A 137 10.47 -14.64 18.73
CA LYS A 137 9.12 -15.21 18.90
C LYS A 137 8.99 -16.64 18.41
N LYS A 138 9.64 -16.97 17.29
CA LYS A 138 9.49 -18.28 16.62
C LYS A 138 10.64 -19.24 16.92
N GLY A 139 11.70 -18.78 17.59
CA GLY A 139 12.95 -19.53 17.80
C GLY A 139 13.83 -19.66 16.55
N ARG A 140 13.35 -19.22 15.38
CA ARG A 140 14.08 -19.22 14.10
C ARG A 140 13.44 -18.22 13.13
N CYS A 141 14.22 -17.72 12.19
CA CYS A 141 13.67 -17.02 11.04
C CYS A 141 13.10 -18.01 10.02
N HIS A 142 12.00 -17.63 9.38
CA HIS A 142 11.37 -18.41 8.33
C HIS A 142 11.59 -17.72 6.98
N THR A 143 11.91 -18.47 5.94
CA THR A 143 12.24 -17.92 4.60
C THR A 143 11.15 -17.04 3.99
N CYS A 144 9.89 -17.31 4.31
CA CYS A 144 8.74 -16.51 3.86
C CYS A 144 8.42 -15.30 4.76
N ASP A 145 9.18 -15.05 5.83
CA ASP A 145 8.99 -13.85 6.63
C ASP A 145 9.70 -12.67 5.95
N TRP A 146 8.94 -11.62 5.64
CA TRP A 146 9.46 -10.41 4.99
C TRP A 146 9.08 -9.11 5.72
N ALA A 147 8.48 -9.24 6.90
CA ALA A 147 8.22 -8.16 7.86
C ALA A 147 8.59 -8.59 9.29
N THR A 148 8.61 -7.63 10.22
CA THR A 148 8.84 -7.91 11.65
C THR A 148 7.77 -8.84 12.22
N CYS A 149 8.01 -9.38 13.42
CA CYS A 149 7.01 -10.17 14.16
C CYS A 149 6.41 -9.44 15.36
N TYR A 150 6.63 -8.13 15.50
CA TYR A 150 5.89 -7.31 16.47
C TYR A 150 4.39 -7.26 16.13
N ASP A 151 3.52 -7.11 17.12
CA ASP A 151 2.07 -7.06 16.92
C ASP A 151 1.59 -5.67 16.44
N ASP A 152 1.57 -5.45 15.11
CA ASP A 152 1.05 -4.18 14.56
C ASP A 152 -0.45 -4.02 14.83
N VAL A 153 -1.25 -5.10 14.89
CA VAL A 153 -2.68 -5.01 15.20
C VAL A 153 -2.88 -4.48 16.63
N GLY A 154 -2.13 -5.02 17.59
CA GLY A 154 -2.12 -4.55 18.97
C GLY A 154 -1.69 -3.09 19.08
N PHE A 155 -0.64 -2.70 18.35
CA PHE A 155 -0.17 -1.32 18.32
C PHE A 155 -1.26 -0.38 17.78
N ILE A 156 -1.89 -0.71 16.66
CA ILE A 156 -2.94 0.12 16.06
C ILE A 156 -4.18 0.20 16.96
N ARG A 157 -4.57 -0.89 17.65
CA ARG A 157 -5.64 -0.84 18.67
C ARG A 157 -5.33 0.15 19.79
N SER A 158 -4.10 0.13 20.29
CA SER A 158 -3.63 1.08 21.31
C SER A 158 -3.62 2.52 20.77
N LEU A 159 -3.18 2.71 19.52
CA LEU A 159 -3.18 4.00 18.86
C LEU A 159 -4.59 4.57 18.67
N LEU A 160 -5.57 3.77 18.26
CA LEU A 160 -6.97 4.18 18.14
C LEU A 160 -7.56 4.64 19.49
N THR A 161 -7.20 3.96 20.58
CA THR A 161 -7.59 4.38 21.93
C THR A 161 -7.01 5.76 22.25
N ARG A 162 -5.71 5.96 22.02
CA ARG A 162 -5.04 7.26 22.24
C ARG A 162 -5.65 8.36 21.38
N ILE A 163 -5.98 8.08 20.12
CA ILE A 163 -6.63 9.03 19.22
C ILE A 163 -8.00 9.43 19.77
N GLY A 164 -8.82 8.47 20.19
CA GLY A 164 -10.14 8.73 20.77
C GLY A 164 -10.10 9.50 22.09
N GLU A 165 -8.98 9.45 22.82
CA GLU A 165 -8.77 10.23 24.04
C GLU A 165 -8.23 11.64 23.78
N GLN A 166 -7.41 11.83 22.75
CA GLN A 166 -6.70 13.10 22.48
C GLN A 166 -7.38 13.99 21.44
N TYR A 167 -8.02 13.41 20.44
CA TYR A 167 -8.66 14.11 19.33
C TYR A 167 -10.17 13.92 19.44
N CYS A 168 -10.96 14.92 19.06
CA CYS A 168 -12.41 14.75 18.94
C CYS A 168 -12.73 14.13 17.58
N VAL A 169 -12.85 12.82 17.58
CA VAL A 169 -13.12 12.02 16.40
C VAL A 169 -14.57 11.55 16.45
N ASP A 170 -15.20 11.47 15.30
CA ASP A 170 -16.46 10.76 15.13
C ASP A 170 -16.18 9.26 15.04
N LEU A 171 -16.48 8.53 16.11
CA LEU A 171 -16.20 7.10 16.24
C LEU A 171 -17.05 6.24 15.30
N ASP A 172 -18.07 6.80 14.65
CA ASP A 172 -18.85 6.11 13.62
C ASP A 172 -18.22 6.23 12.22
N ARG A 173 -17.19 7.09 12.06
CA ARG A 173 -16.50 7.38 10.79
C ARG A 173 -14.98 7.26 10.96
N VAL A 174 -14.54 6.07 11.34
CA VAL A 174 -13.13 5.70 11.41
C VAL A 174 -12.83 4.73 10.27
N TYR A 175 -11.83 5.09 9.47
CA TYR A 175 -11.48 4.43 8.22
C TYR A 175 -10.01 4.01 8.20
N ALA A 176 -9.68 3.06 7.34
CA ALA A 176 -8.30 2.71 7.04
C ALA A 176 -8.04 2.71 5.53
N TYR A 177 -6.90 3.24 5.13
CA TYR A 177 -6.40 3.17 3.77
C TYR A 177 -4.97 2.64 3.78
N GLY A 178 -4.61 1.82 2.80
CA GLY A 178 -3.21 1.47 2.60
C GLY A 178 -2.93 0.97 1.20
N CYS A 179 -1.68 1.13 0.76
CA CYS A 179 -1.22 0.68 -0.56
C CYS A 179 -0.18 -0.44 -0.40
N SER A 180 -0.23 -1.46 -1.26
CA SER A 180 0.71 -2.60 -1.25
C SER A 180 0.72 -3.33 0.10
N ASN A 181 1.86 -3.45 0.80
CA ASN A 181 1.92 -3.97 2.19
C ASN A 181 1.01 -3.20 3.17
N GLY A 182 0.77 -1.91 2.97
CA GLY A 182 -0.24 -1.16 3.72
C GLY A 182 -1.68 -1.61 3.39
N GLY A 183 -1.93 -2.06 2.16
CA GLY A 183 -3.19 -2.70 1.76
C GLY A 183 -3.42 -4.02 2.49
N LEU A 184 -2.38 -4.86 2.60
CA LEU A 184 -2.40 -6.06 3.44
C LEU A 184 -2.74 -5.71 4.90
N MET A 185 -2.16 -4.62 5.42
CA MET A 185 -2.42 -4.14 6.78
C MET A 185 -3.88 -3.76 6.99
N VAL A 186 -4.51 -3.04 6.07
CA VAL A 186 -5.93 -2.66 6.26
C VAL A 186 -6.87 -3.86 6.19
N HIS A 187 -6.56 -4.89 5.40
CA HIS A 187 -7.29 -6.17 5.46
C HIS A 187 -7.11 -6.87 6.82
N GLN A 188 -5.87 -6.95 7.33
CA GLN A 188 -5.60 -7.51 8.65
C GLN A 188 -6.37 -6.77 9.75
N LEU A 189 -6.45 -5.43 9.66
CA LEU A 189 -7.19 -4.59 10.60
C LEU A 189 -8.71 -4.81 10.51
N ALA A 190 -9.28 -4.89 9.31
CA ALA A 190 -10.69 -5.19 9.12
C ALA A 190 -11.06 -6.55 9.73
N GLN A 191 -10.19 -7.55 9.55
CA GLN A 191 -10.39 -8.89 10.10
C GLN A 191 -10.25 -8.94 11.63
N SER A 192 -9.31 -8.16 12.20
CA SER A 192 -8.93 -8.28 13.63
C SER A 192 -9.60 -7.25 14.54
N LEU A 193 -9.95 -6.08 14.00
CA LEU A 193 -10.54 -4.93 14.69
C LEU A 193 -11.82 -4.44 13.99
N PRO A 194 -12.76 -5.32 13.56
CA PRO A 194 -13.95 -4.91 12.80
C PRO A 194 -14.78 -3.84 13.53
N ASP A 195 -14.79 -3.88 14.86
CA ASP A 195 -15.53 -2.96 15.72
C ASP A 195 -14.99 -1.50 15.67
N HIS A 196 -13.79 -1.28 15.11
CA HIS A 196 -13.12 0.02 15.06
C HIS A 196 -13.17 0.71 13.71
N PHE A 197 -13.35 -0.04 12.61
CA PHE A 197 -13.33 0.51 11.25
C PHE A 197 -14.66 0.21 10.57
N VAL A 198 -15.29 1.23 10.00
CA VAL A 198 -16.54 1.03 9.24
C VAL A 198 -16.28 0.75 7.75
N ALA A 199 -15.15 1.23 7.24
CA ALA A 199 -14.70 0.97 5.88
C ALA A 199 -13.18 0.98 5.75
N ILE A 200 -12.67 0.19 4.82
CA ILE A 200 -11.27 0.18 4.40
C ILE A 200 -11.13 0.38 2.89
N ALA A 201 -9.99 0.92 2.46
CA ALA A 201 -9.59 0.97 1.06
C ALA A 201 -8.16 0.44 0.91
N ALA A 202 -8.03 -0.73 0.28
CA ALA A 202 -6.76 -1.37 -0.05
C ALA A 202 -6.37 -1.02 -1.48
N ALA A 203 -5.30 -0.26 -1.67
CA ALA A 203 -4.81 0.22 -2.96
C ALA A 203 -3.53 -0.50 -3.41
N CYS A 204 -3.10 -0.22 -4.64
CA CYS A 204 -1.93 -0.83 -5.27
C CYS A 204 -1.97 -2.37 -5.21
N GLY A 205 -3.16 -2.94 -5.45
CA GLY A 205 -3.36 -4.39 -5.40
C GLY A 205 -3.07 -5.03 -4.05
N GLY A 206 -3.01 -4.26 -2.96
CA GLY A 206 -2.61 -4.71 -1.63
C GLY A 206 -3.58 -5.70 -0.99
N LYS A 207 -3.55 -6.95 -1.47
CA LYS A 207 -4.38 -8.08 -1.03
C LYS A 207 -3.64 -8.99 -0.05
N PRO A 208 -4.35 -9.70 0.85
CA PRO A 208 -3.76 -10.74 1.71
C PRO A 208 -2.94 -11.78 0.93
N HIS A 209 -2.00 -12.44 1.61
CA HIS A 209 -1.44 -13.68 1.08
C HIS A 209 -2.52 -14.77 1.02
N ARG A 210 -2.33 -15.73 0.10
CA ARG A 210 -3.26 -16.85 -0.11
C ARG A 210 -3.45 -17.64 1.20
N GLY A 211 -4.70 -17.80 1.62
CA GLY A 211 -5.08 -18.49 2.86
C GLY A 211 -5.17 -17.56 4.07
N PHE A 212 -4.96 -16.25 3.91
CA PHE A 212 -5.09 -15.26 4.97
C PHE A 212 -6.27 -14.30 4.76
N GLU A 213 -7.02 -14.43 3.66
CA GLU A 213 -8.15 -13.58 3.30
C GLU A 213 -9.43 -13.83 4.12
N THR A 214 -9.52 -14.94 4.86
CA THR A 214 -10.72 -15.37 5.60
C THR A 214 -10.61 -15.26 7.13
N ASN A 215 -9.56 -14.65 7.68
CA ASN A 215 -9.31 -14.61 9.13
C ASN A 215 -10.16 -13.59 9.91
N PHE A 216 -11.41 -13.35 9.50
CA PHE A 216 -12.31 -12.43 10.19
C PHE A 216 -12.67 -12.93 11.59
N LYS A 217 -12.68 -12.00 12.56
CA LYS A 217 -13.19 -12.25 13.91
C LYS A 217 -14.68 -12.63 13.87
N PRO A 218 -15.08 -13.84 14.29
CA PRO A 218 -16.49 -14.25 14.27
C PRO A 218 -17.36 -13.32 15.12
N GLY A 219 -18.52 -12.93 14.59
CA GLY A 219 -19.46 -12.04 15.27
C GLY A 219 -18.97 -10.59 15.43
N GLY A 220 -17.89 -10.22 14.74
CA GLY A 220 -17.46 -8.83 14.64
C GLY A 220 -18.42 -8.00 13.77
N GLU A 221 -18.28 -6.68 13.86
CA GLU A 221 -19.05 -5.77 13.04
C GLU A 221 -18.72 -5.89 11.53
N PRO A 222 -19.67 -5.63 10.59
CA PRO A 222 -19.38 -5.59 9.15
C PRO A 222 -18.38 -4.48 8.81
N VAL A 223 -17.56 -4.68 7.78
CA VAL A 223 -16.55 -3.70 7.33
C VAL A 223 -16.59 -3.56 5.83
N SER A 224 -16.99 -2.38 5.35
CA SER A 224 -17.00 -2.09 3.91
C SER A 224 -15.57 -2.11 3.35
N MET A 225 -15.37 -2.66 2.17
CA MET A 225 -14.05 -2.82 1.58
C MET A 225 -14.04 -2.34 0.14
N MET A 226 -13.07 -1.48 -0.17
CA MET A 226 -12.65 -1.19 -1.54
C MET A 226 -11.28 -1.81 -1.80
N LEU A 227 -11.14 -2.52 -2.91
CA LEU A 227 -9.87 -2.98 -3.45
C LEU A 227 -9.58 -2.22 -4.76
N LEU A 228 -8.46 -1.51 -4.82
CA LEU A 228 -8.05 -0.69 -5.95
C LEU A 228 -6.75 -1.23 -6.57
N GLN A 229 -6.81 -1.67 -7.81
CA GLN A 229 -5.77 -2.50 -8.42
C GLN A 229 -5.43 -2.12 -9.86
N GLY A 230 -4.14 -2.11 -10.18
CA GLY A 230 -3.64 -1.89 -11.53
C GLY A 230 -3.75 -3.15 -12.39
N ARG A 231 -4.25 -3.04 -13.62
CA ARG A 231 -4.36 -4.17 -14.57
C ARG A 231 -3.00 -4.68 -15.04
N THR A 232 -1.97 -3.85 -14.95
CA THR A 232 -0.58 -4.22 -15.28
C THR A 232 0.31 -4.26 -14.03
N ASP A 233 -0.28 -4.50 -12.85
CA ASP A 233 0.46 -4.68 -11.61
C ASP A 233 1.29 -5.96 -11.69
N HIS A 234 2.60 -5.79 -11.80
CA HIS A 234 3.56 -6.87 -11.82
C HIS A 234 4.14 -7.17 -10.43
N THR A 235 3.76 -6.45 -9.38
CA THR A 235 4.23 -6.70 -8.02
C THR A 235 3.24 -7.60 -7.29
N ILE A 236 1.99 -7.15 -7.16
CA ILE A 236 0.90 -7.96 -6.60
C ILE A 236 -0.11 -8.24 -7.71
N PRO A 237 -0.10 -9.45 -8.30
CA PRO A 237 -0.94 -9.76 -9.45
C PRO A 237 -2.42 -9.82 -9.07
N ALA A 238 -3.28 -9.41 -9.99
CA ALA A 238 -4.73 -9.48 -9.84
C ALA A 238 -5.26 -10.89 -9.54
N HIS A 239 -4.76 -11.85 -10.31
CA HIS A 239 -5.13 -13.24 -10.16
C HIS A 239 -4.05 -14.01 -9.41
N THR A 240 -4.47 -14.91 -8.52
CA THR A 240 -3.51 -15.88 -7.97
C THR A 240 -3.04 -16.77 -9.11
N PRO A 241 -1.73 -16.91 -9.32
CA PRO A 241 -1.22 -17.92 -10.25
C PRO A 241 -1.78 -19.31 -9.89
N ALA A 242 -1.98 -20.18 -10.88
CA ALA A 242 -2.38 -21.57 -10.61
C ALA A 242 -1.44 -22.18 -9.55
N ALA A 243 -1.92 -23.14 -8.73
CA ALA A 243 -1.22 -23.60 -7.53
C ALA A 243 0.22 -24.13 -7.76
N ASN A 244 0.59 -24.41 -9.01
CA ASN A 244 1.90 -24.87 -9.48
C ASN A 244 2.71 -23.81 -10.25
N VAL A 245 2.18 -22.60 -10.44
CA VAL A 245 2.84 -21.46 -11.06
C VAL A 245 3.28 -20.52 -9.94
N ASN A 246 4.58 -20.25 -9.86
CA ASN A 246 5.09 -19.27 -8.91
C ASN A 246 5.07 -17.88 -9.54
N TRP A 247 4.74 -16.88 -8.74
CA TRP A 247 5.03 -15.49 -9.09
C TRP A 247 6.55 -15.25 -9.04
N TRP A 248 7.02 -14.17 -9.67
CA TRP A 248 8.46 -13.91 -9.83
C TRP A 248 9.20 -13.70 -8.49
N ASP A 249 8.50 -13.20 -7.47
CA ASP A 249 9.00 -12.97 -6.12
C ASP A 249 8.90 -14.23 -5.21
N GLY A 250 8.22 -15.28 -5.69
CA GLY A 250 7.98 -16.52 -4.97
C GLY A 250 6.85 -16.45 -3.93
N TYR A 251 6.15 -15.33 -3.78
CA TYR A 251 5.03 -15.19 -2.84
C TYR A 251 3.68 -15.59 -3.46
N TYR A 252 2.78 -16.07 -2.60
CA TYR A 252 1.41 -16.44 -2.96
C TYR A 252 0.45 -15.37 -2.46
N TYR A 253 -0.09 -14.58 -3.37
CA TYR A 253 -1.14 -13.59 -3.08
C TYR A 253 -2.52 -14.22 -3.28
N ALA A 254 -3.50 -13.80 -2.48
CA ALA A 254 -4.87 -14.21 -2.64
C ALA A 254 -5.46 -13.69 -3.96
N ASP A 255 -6.42 -14.45 -4.49
CA ASP A 255 -7.09 -14.06 -5.72
C ASP A 255 -8.03 -12.92 -5.37
N GLU A 256 -8.11 -11.91 -6.23
CA GLU A 256 -8.99 -10.78 -6.01
C GLU A 256 -10.43 -11.22 -5.69
N MET A 257 -10.96 -12.19 -6.44
CA MET A 257 -12.30 -12.71 -6.19
C MET A 257 -12.40 -13.55 -4.92
N ALA A 258 -11.30 -14.16 -4.45
CA ALA A 258 -11.27 -14.82 -3.15
C ALA A 258 -11.42 -13.80 -2.01
N VAL A 259 -10.74 -12.66 -2.11
CA VAL A 259 -10.87 -11.55 -1.14
C VAL A 259 -12.29 -10.98 -1.17
N VAL A 260 -12.82 -10.68 -2.36
CA VAL A 260 -14.21 -10.19 -2.54
C VAL A 260 -15.22 -11.16 -1.91
N ASN A 261 -15.10 -12.47 -2.20
CA ASN A 261 -16.00 -13.47 -1.66
C ASN A 261 -15.89 -13.63 -0.14
N ALA A 262 -14.69 -13.44 0.43
CA ALA A 262 -14.50 -13.48 1.88
C ALA A 262 -15.27 -12.35 2.58
N TYR A 263 -15.21 -11.11 2.07
CA TYR A 263 -16.01 -9.99 2.59
C TYR A 263 -17.51 -10.21 2.39
N LYS A 264 -17.94 -10.66 1.21
CA LYS A 264 -19.37 -10.95 0.96
C LYS A 264 -19.94 -11.96 1.94
N ALA A 265 -19.18 -13.01 2.24
CA ALA A 265 -19.57 -14.03 3.18
C ALA A 265 -19.61 -13.48 4.62
N TYR A 266 -18.58 -12.73 5.03
CA TYR A 266 -18.48 -12.15 6.37
C TYR A 266 -19.58 -11.09 6.63
N ASP A 267 -19.85 -10.22 5.66
CA ASP A 267 -20.85 -9.16 5.77
C ASP A 267 -22.28 -9.63 5.41
N HIS A 268 -22.46 -10.93 5.14
CA HIS A 268 -23.73 -11.56 4.79
C HIS A 268 -24.49 -10.86 3.64
N CYS A 269 -23.79 -10.54 2.56
CA CYS A 269 -24.38 -9.91 1.38
C CYS A 269 -25.39 -10.83 0.69
N LEU A 270 -26.61 -10.31 0.44
CA LEU A 270 -27.72 -11.11 -0.09
C LEU A 270 -27.75 -11.24 -1.61
N ASN A 271 -27.24 -10.25 -2.34
CA ASN A 271 -27.30 -10.23 -3.80
C ASN A 271 -25.96 -10.67 -4.39
N SER A 272 -25.99 -11.56 -5.38
CA SER A 272 -24.78 -12.10 -6.01
C SER A 272 -24.34 -11.31 -7.25
N GLU A 273 -25.28 -10.66 -7.93
CA GLU A 273 -25.01 -9.98 -9.21
C GLU A 273 -24.19 -8.70 -9.02
N PRO A 274 -23.02 -8.58 -9.67
CA PRO A 274 -22.21 -7.36 -9.61
C PRO A 274 -22.92 -6.18 -10.26
N ARG A 275 -22.73 -4.98 -9.69
CA ARG A 275 -23.24 -3.72 -10.29
C ARG A 275 -22.13 -2.69 -10.42
N ARG A 276 -22.28 -1.77 -11.37
CA ARG A 276 -21.34 -0.66 -11.53
C ARG A 276 -21.37 0.23 -10.28
N PHE A 277 -20.22 0.48 -9.69
CA PHE A 277 -20.06 1.46 -8.62
C PHE A 277 -19.63 2.81 -9.26
N PRO A 278 -20.46 3.86 -9.20
CA PRO A 278 -20.18 5.11 -9.89
C PRO A 278 -19.11 5.92 -9.16
N ILE A 279 -17.94 6.09 -9.78
CA ILE A 279 -16.91 7.02 -9.30
C ILE A 279 -17.05 8.36 -10.06
N PRO A 280 -17.08 9.51 -9.36
CA PRO A 280 -17.19 10.83 -9.99
C PRO A 280 -15.85 11.30 -10.60
N TYR A 281 -14.76 10.65 -10.20
CA TYR A 281 -13.41 10.79 -10.73
C TYR A 281 -13.15 9.75 -11.81
N GLY A 282 -12.22 10.00 -12.74
CA GLY A 282 -11.89 9.01 -13.76
C GLY A 282 -12.36 9.30 -15.18
N ALA A 283 -12.94 10.48 -15.46
CA ALA A 283 -13.05 10.97 -16.83
C ALA A 283 -11.66 11.29 -17.41
N GLY A 284 -10.94 10.26 -17.88
CA GLY A 284 -9.56 10.33 -18.41
C GLY A 284 -8.51 9.58 -17.59
N SER A 285 -8.83 9.12 -16.37
CA SER A 285 -7.86 8.51 -15.43
C SER A 285 -7.73 7.00 -15.69
N LYS A 286 -6.95 6.64 -16.72
CA LYS A 286 -6.47 5.25 -16.96
C LYS A 286 -7.60 4.21 -17.01
N ASN A 287 -8.74 4.52 -17.62
CA ASN A 287 -9.85 3.58 -17.78
C ASN A 287 -10.27 2.93 -16.43
N LEU A 288 -10.35 3.75 -15.38
CA LEU A 288 -10.82 3.35 -14.06
C LEU A 288 -12.25 2.79 -14.16
N SER A 289 -12.45 1.57 -13.66
CA SER A 289 -13.75 0.92 -13.61
C SER A 289 -13.94 0.29 -12.24
N CYS A 290 -15.06 0.57 -11.60
CA CYS A 290 -15.39 0.02 -10.28
C CYS A 290 -16.68 -0.78 -10.33
N VAL A 291 -16.65 -1.93 -9.66
CA VAL A 291 -17.75 -2.88 -9.56
C VAL A 291 -17.98 -3.19 -8.09
N GLU A 292 -19.24 -3.07 -7.66
CA GLU A 292 -19.68 -3.51 -6.36
C GLU A 292 -20.16 -4.95 -6.45
N TYR A 293 -19.53 -5.82 -5.68
CA TYR A 293 -19.82 -7.25 -5.60
C TYR A 293 -20.61 -7.52 -4.33
N GLY A 294 -21.93 -7.53 -4.47
CA GLY A 294 -22.83 -7.73 -3.35
C GLY A 294 -23.35 -6.41 -2.78
N TYR A 295 -24.67 -6.36 -2.64
CA TYR A 295 -25.40 -5.25 -2.05
C TYR A 295 -26.49 -5.83 -1.14
N SER A 296 -27.07 -4.97 -0.30
CA SER A 296 -27.91 -5.40 0.82
C SER A 296 -27.15 -6.28 1.82
N CYS A 297 -25.88 -5.94 2.07
CA CYS A 297 -25.08 -6.51 3.14
C CYS A 297 -25.51 -5.95 4.50
N LEU A 298 -25.05 -6.59 5.58
CA LEU A 298 -25.32 -6.11 6.93
C LEU A 298 -24.83 -4.67 7.13
N GLN A 299 -25.64 -3.88 7.83
CA GLN A 299 -25.36 -2.47 8.13
C GLN A 299 -25.02 -1.63 6.89
N SER A 300 -25.56 -2.01 5.72
CA SER A 300 -25.30 -1.34 4.45
C SER A 300 -23.80 -1.28 4.11
N SER A 301 -23.02 -2.28 4.53
CA SER A 301 -21.65 -2.42 4.07
C SER A 301 -21.60 -2.70 2.57
N SER A 302 -20.45 -2.42 1.96
CA SER A 302 -20.23 -2.52 0.53
C SER A 302 -18.88 -3.18 0.24
N VAL A 303 -18.84 -3.99 -0.81
CA VAL A 303 -17.64 -4.69 -1.27
C VAL A 303 -17.38 -4.25 -2.71
N VAL A 304 -16.40 -3.38 -2.90
CA VAL A 304 -16.10 -2.73 -4.17
C VAL A 304 -14.72 -3.12 -4.64
N GLU A 305 -14.60 -3.42 -5.93
CA GLU A 305 -13.34 -3.66 -6.61
C GLU A 305 -13.22 -2.61 -7.72
N CYS A 306 -12.04 -2.04 -7.87
CA CYS A 306 -11.73 -1.01 -8.83
C CYS A 306 -10.46 -1.36 -9.59
N THR A 307 -10.52 -1.35 -10.92
CA THR A 307 -9.37 -1.61 -11.80
C THR A 307 -9.05 -0.43 -12.69
N PHE A 308 -7.76 -0.22 -12.97
CA PHE A 308 -7.26 0.85 -13.83
C PHE A 308 -6.04 0.39 -14.67
N ASP A 309 -5.81 1.04 -15.81
CA ASP A 309 -4.74 0.76 -16.78
C ASP A 309 -3.40 1.37 -16.31
N ALA A 310 -2.88 0.90 -15.18
CA ALA A 310 -1.52 1.19 -14.73
C ALA A 310 -0.99 0.06 -13.83
N GLY A 311 0.20 0.26 -13.25
CA GLY A 311 0.89 -0.74 -12.44
C GLY A 311 0.59 -0.64 -10.95
N HIS A 312 1.63 -0.86 -10.14
CA HIS A 312 1.57 -1.01 -8.68
C HIS A 312 1.57 0.31 -7.91
N ASP A 313 0.98 1.38 -8.45
CA ASP A 313 1.08 2.70 -7.81
C ASP A 313 -0.15 3.59 -7.98
N VAL A 314 -0.32 4.49 -7.02
CA VAL A 314 -1.43 5.46 -6.89
C VAL A 314 -0.91 6.82 -6.40
N LEU A 315 0.31 7.17 -6.81
CA LEU A 315 0.87 8.50 -6.55
C LEU A 315 -0.10 9.58 -7.01
N TRP A 316 -0.20 10.64 -6.21
CA TRP A 316 -1.10 11.75 -6.49
C TRP A 316 -0.63 12.61 -7.67
N GLU A 317 0.68 12.57 -7.94
CA GLU A 317 1.30 13.14 -9.14
C GLU A 317 1.01 12.28 -10.38
N THR A 318 0.84 12.94 -11.52
CA THR A 318 0.58 12.25 -12.79
C THR A 318 1.87 11.68 -13.35
N ASP A 319 2.07 10.37 -13.19
CA ASP A 319 3.02 9.62 -14.00
C ASP A 319 2.31 8.58 -14.89
N SER A 320 3.06 7.87 -15.72
CA SER A 320 2.49 6.88 -16.64
C SER A 320 1.98 5.62 -15.94
N ASN A 321 2.41 5.36 -14.71
CA ASN A 321 2.24 4.10 -13.99
C ASN A 321 1.31 4.19 -12.76
N SER A 322 0.83 5.39 -12.43
CA SER A 322 0.03 5.67 -11.24
C SER A 322 -1.40 6.10 -11.59
N LEU A 323 -2.35 5.75 -10.73
CA LEU A 323 -3.69 6.36 -10.73
C LEU A 323 -3.68 7.63 -9.88
N ALA A 324 -3.56 8.78 -10.55
CA ALA A 324 -3.44 10.08 -9.89
C ALA A 324 -4.62 10.45 -8.96
N ASP A 325 -5.82 9.94 -9.24
CA ASP A 325 -7.04 10.22 -8.45
C ASP A 325 -7.39 9.04 -7.51
N GLY A 326 -6.41 8.16 -7.25
CA GLY A 326 -6.58 7.01 -6.35
C GLY A 326 -6.98 7.40 -4.92
N PRO A 327 -6.32 8.38 -4.28
CA PRO A 327 -6.71 8.88 -2.95
C PRO A 327 -8.14 9.44 -2.91
N GLU A 328 -8.54 10.22 -3.91
CA GLU A 328 -9.88 10.80 -4.04
C GLU A 328 -10.94 9.70 -4.27
N THR A 329 -10.60 8.69 -5.09
CA THR A 329 -11.44 7.50 -5.31
C THR A 329 -11.65 6.73 -4.02
N ALA A 330 -10.58 6.50 -3.25
CA ALA A 330 -10.66 5.84 -1.96
C ALA A 330 -11.49 6.66 -0.96
N TRP A 331 -11.26 7.97 -0.87
CA TRP A 331 -12.06 8.83 0.02
C TRP A 331 -13.54 8.83 -0.34
N PHE A 332 -13.88 8.94 -1.63
CA PHE A 332 -15.25 8.94 -2.08
C PHE A 332 -16.00 7.69 -1.63
N PHE A 333 -15.34 6.54 -1.63
CA PHE A 333 -15.87 5.31 -1.06
C PHE A 333 -15.95 5.38 0.47
N LEU A 334 -14.83 5.62 1.16
CA LEU A 334 -14.76 5.61 2.62
C LEU A 334 -15.82 6.54 3.25
N CYS A 335 -15.95 7.75 2.73
CA CYS A 335 -16.85 8.78 3.22
C CYS A 335 -18.33 8.37 3.18
N GLN A 336 -18.73 7.44 2.30
CA GLN A 336 -20.13 6.98 2.18
C GLN A 336 -20.55 6.06 3.32
N HIS A 337 -19.62 5.62 4.18
CA HIS A 337 -19.88 4.62 5.21
C HIS A 337 -19.83 5.22 6.62
N SER A 338 -20.86 4.95 7.42
CA SER A 338 -20.89 5.29 8.84
C SER A 338 -21.67 4.24 9.61
N ARG A 339 -21.25 3.96 10.86
CA ARG A 339 -22.00 3.07 11.76
C ARG A 339 -23.41 3.60 12.06
N GLY A 340 -23.61 4.92 11.89
CA GLY A 340 -24.91 5.58 12.01
C GLY A 340 -25.78 5.51 10.75
N GLY A 341 -25.36 4.82 9.69
CA GLY A 341 -26.04 4.69 8.41
C GLY A 341 -25.26 5.29 7.23
N ALA A 342 -25.64 4.91 6.01
CA ALA A 342 -24.95 5.36 4.79
C ALA A 342 -25.02 6.89 4.61
N ILE A 343 -23.93 7.47 4.10
CA ILE A 343 -23.81 8.88 3.75
C ILE A 343 -24.02 9.03 2.24
N PRO A 344 -24.86 9.99 1.79
CA PRO A 344 -25.10 10.19 0.35
C PRO A 344 -23.81 10.47 -0.42
N ALA A 345 -23.66 9.81 -1.58
CA ALA A 345 -22.48 9.90 -2.43
C ALA A 345 -22.12 11.35 -2.79
N GLU A 346 -23.13 12.20 -3.03
CA GLU A 346 -22.96 13.60 -3.38
C GLU A 346 -22.25 14.41 -2.28
N SER A 347 -22.38 13.99 -1.01
CA SER A 347 -21.71 14.65 0.13
C SER A 347 -20.22 14.29 0.21
N CYS A 348 -19.79 13.26 -0.51
CA CYS A 348 -18.41 12.77 -0.52
C CYS A 348 -17.64 13.22 -1.76
N VAL A 349 -18.30 13.94 -2.68
CA VAL A 349 -17.65 14.53 -3.86
C VAL A 349 -16.86 15.77 -3.42
N LEU A 350 -15.55 15.68 -3.55
CA LEU A 350 -14.61 16.79 -3.40
C LEU A 350 -14.79 17.82 -4.52
N SER A 351 -14.59 19.11 -4.21
CA SER A 351 -14.38 20.14 -5.24
C SER A 351 -13.10 19.84 -6.05
N GLN A 352 -12.88 20.49 -7.20
CA GLN A 352 -11.77 20.19 -8.12
C GLN A 352 -10.43 19.93 -7.41
N LYS A 353 -9.63 18.99 -7.97
CA LYS A 353 -8.33 18.55 -7.43
C LYS A 353 -7.46 19.74 -7.03
N PRO A 354 -7.08 19.88 -5.74
CA PRO A 354 -6.23 20.99 -5.33
C PRO A 354 -4.85 20.91 -5.99
N ALA A 355 -4.25 22.06 -6.30
CA ALA A 355 -2.87 22.11 -6.77
C ALA A 355 -1.94 21.49 -5.72
N SER A 356 -0.96 20.70 -6.15
CA SER A 356 -0.05 19.97 -5.26
C SER A 356 0.59 20.89 -4.20
N LEU A 357 0.59 20.48 -2.92
CA LEU A 357 1.22 21.23 -1.82
C LEU A 357 2.72 21.53 -2.06
N MET A 358 3.40 20.74 -2.90
CA MET A 358 4.81 20.97 -3.26
C MET A 358 5.08 22.31 -3.96
N GLN A 359 4.09 22.96 -4.58
CA GLN A 359 4.28 24.31 -5.14
C GLN A 359 4.42 25.39 -4.05
N ASN A 360 3.96 25.13 -2.82
CA ASN A 360 4.00 26.09 -1.71
C ASN A 360 5.09 25.80 -0.66
N GLN A 361 5.83 24.69 -0.75
CA GLN A 361 6.90 24.34 0.20
C GLN A 361 8.22 25.09 -0.01
N GLN A 362 8.34 25.95 -1.03
CA GLN A 362 9.51 26.83 -1.19
C GLN A 362 9.64 27.91 -0.10
N LEU A 363 8.67 28.03 0.82
CA LEU A 363 8.62 29.09 1.85
C LEU A 363 8.93 28.63 3.29
N PHE A 364 9.20 27.35 3.57
CA PHE A 364 9.34 26.85 4.96
C PHE A 364 10.64 26.08 5.27
N LEU A 365 11.68 26.24 4.46
CA LEU A 365 13.02 25.76 4.81
C LEU A 365 13.86 26.94 5.32
N GLU A 366 13.76 27.24 6.61
CA GLU A 366 14.83 27.95 7.33
C GLU A 366 15.85 26.91 7.84
N PRO A 367 17.17 27.13 7.70
CA PRO A 367 18.17 26.10 7.90
C PRO A 367 18.79 26.19 9.31
N GLU A 368 18.58 25.19 10.17
CA GLU A 368 19.48 24.97 11.31
C GLU A 368 19.84 23.50 11.53
N ALA A 369 21.15 23.30 11.74
CA ALA A 369 21.85 22.09 12.17
C ALA A 369 22.15 20.98 11.13
N ALA A 370 22.89 21.34 10.08
CA ALA A 370 23.81 20.40 9.41
C ALA A 370 25.25 20.64 9.92
N GLN A 371 25.65 19.95 11.00
CA GLN A 371 27.07 19.71 11.27
C GLN A 371 27.31 18.25 11.64
N SER A 372 28.26 17.67 10.91
CA SER A 372 28.90 16.36 11.03
C SER A 372 28.15 15.11 10.56
N ALA A 373 28.22 14.84 9.25
CA ALA A 373 28.44 13.49 8.74
C ALA A 373 29.27 13.58 7.45
N LYS A 374 30.45 12.93 7.43
CA LYS A 374 31.36 12.88 6.27
C LYS A 374 30.74 11.99 5.17
N PRO A 375 30.92 12.32 3.87
CA PRO A 375 30.36 11.51 2.79
C PRO A 375 31.21 10.26 2.56
N VAL A 376 30.57 9.09 2.59
CA VAL A 376 31.13 7.84 2.05
C VAL A 376 30.71 7.78 0.58
N VAL A 377 31.67 7.97 -0.32
CA VAL A 377 31.51 7.82 -1.78
C VAL A 377 31.83 6.38 -2.17
N TRP A 378 30.84 5.64 -2.66
CA TRP A 378 31.05 4.35 -3.32
C TRP A 378 31.47 4.56 -4.78
N HIS A 379 32.64 4.04 -5.13
CA HIS A 379 33.14 3.94 -6.50
C HIS A 379 32.46 2.78 -7.24
N TYR A 380 31.90 3.05 -8.43
CA TYR A 380 31.72 2.05 -9.48
C TYR A 380 32.87 2.21 -10.49
N LEU A 381 33.75 1.20 -10.58
CA LEU A 381 34.79 1.11 -11.60
C LEU A 381 34.21 0.46 -12.87
N ALA A 382 34.09 1.25 -13.93
CA ALA A 382 34.10 0.74 -15.30
C ALA A 382 35.45 1.15 -15.93
N GLN A 383 36.32 0.17 -16.17
CA GLN A 383 37.57 0.34 -16.91
C GLN A 383 37.31 0.13 -18.41
N VAL A 384 37.45 1.18 -19.23
CA VAL A 384 38.12 1.13 -20.56
C VAL A 384 38.75 2.52 -20.81
N ALA A 385 40.08 2.57 -20.88
CA ALA A 385 40.90 3.75 -21.20
C ALA A 385 40.81 4.10 -22.71
N ILE A 386 40.59 5.37 -23.11
CA ILE A 386 41.57 6.43 -23.49
C ILE A 386 42.66 5.92 -24.46
N GLY A 387 42.95 6.50 -25.63
CA GLY A 387 42.46 7.71 -26.30
C GLY A 387 43.26 8.03 -27.58
N ILE A 388 42.66 8.87 -28.44
CA ILE A 388 43.23 9.96 -29.28
C ILE A 388 44.45 9.69 -30.20
N GLY A 389 44.29 10.00 -31.50
CA GLY A 389 45.33 10.76 -32.23
C GLY A 389 45.72 10.30 -33.65
N PHE A 390 45.07 10.91 -34.65
CA PHE A 390 45.53 11.34 -36.00
C PHE A 390 46.83 10.80 -36.68
N LEU A 391 46.68 10.68 -38.02
CA LEU A 391 47.62 10.93 -39.14
C LEU A 391 48.41 9.77 -39.81
N ALA A 392 48.00 9.54 -41.07
CA ALA A 392 48.80 9.58 -42.30
C ALA A 392 49.64 8.36 -42.77
N PHE A 393 49.31 7.98 -44.02
CA PHE A 393 50.17 7.59 -45.15
C PHE A 393 51.13 6.38 -45.06
N GLY A 394 50.96 5.46 -46.02
CA GLY A 394 52.08 5.04 -46.87
C GLY A 394 52.39 3.54 -46.97
N LEU A 395 52.02 2.97 -48.12
CA LEU A 395 52.80 2.00 -48.93
C LEU A 395 53.10 0.59 -48.38
N GLY A 396 52.47 -0.40 -49.03
CA GLY A 396 53.23 -1.25 -49.96
C GLY A 396 53.45 -2.73 -49.64
N VAL A 397 53.06 -3.56 -50.63
CA VAL A 397 53.75 -4.77 -51.13
C VAL A 397 53.39 -6.11 -50.45
N PHE A 398 52.48 -6.89 -51.10
CA PHE A 398 52.68 -8.22 -51.76
C PHE A 398 52.81 -9.39 -50.76
N CYS A 399 52.28 -10.61 -50.91
CA CYS A 399 51.65 -11.43 -51.96
C CYS A 399 51.04 -12.66 -51.22
N SER A 400 49.93 -13.31 -51.61
CA SER A 400 49.95 -14.42 -52.60
C SER A 400 48.59 -15.13 -52.72
N HIS A 401 48.19 -15.29 -53.99
CA HIS A 401 47.37 -16.34 -54.63
C HIS A 401 45.90 -16.67 -54.27
N LYS A 402 45.03 -16.04 -55.10
CA LYS A 402 44.00 -16.65 -55.99
C LYS A 402 43.77 -18.18 -55.91
N ARG A 403 42.48 -18.56 -55.79
CA ARG A 403 41.73 -19.26 -56.87
C ARG A 403 40.23 -18.97 -56.78
N ARG A 404 39.62 -18.85 -57.96
CA ARG A 404 38.28 -18.34 -58.28
C ARG A 404 37.35 -19.51 -58.66
N ARG A 405 36.06 -19.38 -58.30
CA ARG A 405 34.84 -19.71 -59.09
C ARG A 405 34.60 -21.21 -59.43
N ARG A 406 33.38 -21.74 -59.55
CA ARG A 406 32.01 -21.20 -59.78
C ARG A 406 30.98 -22.37 -59.71
N ARG A 407 29.71 -22.01 -59.43
CA ARG A 407 28.44 -22.59 -59.96
C ARG A 407 28.01 -23.98 -59.44
N ALA A 408 26.74 -24.31 -59.22
CA ALA A 408 25.44 -23.69 -59.58
C ALA A 408 24.32 -24.14 -58.62
N ASN A 409 23.22 -23.37 -58.60
CA ASN A 409 21.77 -23.68 -58.50
C ASN A 409 21.33 -25.10 -58.06
N ASP A 410 20.21 -25.32 -57.37
CA ASP A 410 18.90 -24.65 -57.44
C ASP A 410 18.00 -25.10 -56.26
N GLN A 411 17.04 -24.22 -55.87
CA GLN A 411 15.64 -24.50 -55.45
C GLN A 411 15.31 -25.56 -54.37
N ARG A 412 14.27 -25.45 -53.52
CA ARG A 412 13.26 -24.46 -53.07
C ARG A 412 12.38 -25.23 -52.05
N SER A 413 11.74 -24.52 -51.11
CA SER A 413 10.44 -24.83 -50.43
C SER A 413 10.27 -26.17 -49.68
N ASP A 414 9.47 -26.33 -48.62
CA ASP A 414 8.79 -25.53 -47.58
C ASP A 414 7.83 -26.55 -46.90
N TYR A 415 7.44 -26.32 -45.64
CA TYR A 415 6.27 -26.85 -44.90
C TYR A 415 6.06 -28.36 -44.58
N ALA A 416 6.00 -28.60 -43.24
CA ALA A 416 4.91 -29.19 -42.41
C ALA A 416 4.16 -30.48 -42.79
N GLU A 417 4.08 -31.41 -41.83
CA GLU A 417 2.97 -32.35 -41.52
C GLU A 417 3.24 -32.96 -40.11
N PHE A 418 2.42 -32.74 -39.08
CA PHE A 418 1.21 -33.47 -38.65
C PHE A 418 1.31 -35.01 -38.49
N SER A 419 1.21 -35.43 -37.21
CA SER A 419 0.59 -36.64 -36.64
C SER A 419 1.00 -38.05 -37.06
N ALA A 420 1.37 -38.85 -36.05
CA ALA A 420 0.70 -40.11 -35.70
C ALA A 420 0.74 -40.30 -34.18
#